data_AF-A0A6L9IQD9-F1
#
_entry.id   AF-A0A6L9IQD9-F1
#
_cell.length_a   1.000
_cell.length_b   1.000
_cell.length_c   1.000
_cell.angle_alpha   90.00
_cell.angle_beta   90.00
_cell.angle_gamma   90.00
#
_symmetry.space_group_name_H-M   'P 1'
#
loop_
_entity.id
_entity.type
_entity.pdbx_description
1 polymer ?
#
loop_
_entity_poly.entity_id
_entity_poly.type
_entity_poly.pdbx_seq_one_letter_code
_entity_poly.pdbx_strand_id
1 'polypeptide(L)' 'VILSIFAAAILGGLTSFTGTILGAYIVSLSENTGMLLLNFYTGLDFSFKPAIAFLIIVLVLLLRPQGLSGITLRRLRLER' A
#
# COMPACT_ATOMS: atom_id res chain seq x y z
N VAL A 1 4.59 9.51 7.92
CA VAL A 1 5.41 9.44 6.69
C VAL A 1 6.09 8.08 6.55
N ILE A 2 6.88 7.62 7.52
CA ILE A 2 7.49 6.27 7.46
C ILE A 2 6.43 5.16 7.25
N LEU A 3 5.31 5.20 7.96
CA LEU A 3 4.29 4.16 7.86
C LEU A 3 3.66 4.07 6.46
N SER A 4 3.41 5.20 5.80
CA SER A 4 2.85 5.23 4.45
C SER A 4 3.86 4.79 3.38
N ILE A 5 5.16 5.08 3.59
CA ILE A 5 6.23 4.54 2.74
C ILE A 5 6.30 3.01 2.87
N PHE A 6 6.20 2.48 4.09
CA PHE A 6 6.15 1.03 4.32
C PHE A 6 4.87 0.41 3.72
N ALA A 7 3.71 1.05 3.86
CA ALA A 7 2.46 0.59 3.27
C ALA A 7 2.57 0.50 1.75
N ALA A 8 3.14 1.51 1.09
CA ALA A 8 3.39 1.51 -0.35
C ALA A 8 4.31 0.38 -0.81
N ALA A 9 5.40 0.15 -0.08
CA ALA A 9 6.38 -0.90 -0.38
C ALA A 9 5.83 -2.31 -0.13
N ILE A 10 5.00 -2.51 0.90
CA ILE A 10 4.36 -3.80 1.20
C ILE A 10 3.24 -4.09 0.18
N LEU A 11 2.43 -3.10 -0.18
CA LEU A 11 1.37 -3.23 -1.18
C LEU A 11 1.93 -3.53 -2.57
N GLY A 12 2.99 -2.82 -2.97
CA GLY A 12 3.65 -3.01 -4.27
C GLY A 12 4.61 -4.21 -4.33
N GLY A 13 5.13 -4.64 -3.19
CA GLY A 13 6.08 -5.75 -3.04
C GLY A 13 7.54 -5.27 -2.94
N LEU A 14 8.23 -5.70 -1.88
CA LEU A 14 9.59 -5.27 -1.53
C LEU A 14 10.67 -5.59 -2.58
N THR A 15 10.40 -6.54 -3.47
CA THR A 15 11.35 -7.05 -4.47
C THR A 15 11.11 -6.50 -5.88
N SER A 16 10.03 -5.74 -6.10
CA SER A 16 9.67 -5.20 -7.41
C SER A 16 9.61 -3.67 -7.41
N PHE A 17 10.48 -3.05 -8.21
CA PHE A 17 10.51 -1.60 -8.35
C PHE A 17 9.22 -1.05 -8.97
N THR A 18 8.76 -1.65 -10.08
CA THR A 18 7.52 -1.22 -10.76
C THR A 18 6.27 -1.45 -9.90
N GLY A 19 6.22 -2.57 -9.17
CA GLY A 19 5.14 -2.85 -8.22
C GLY A 19 5.06 -1.83 -7.10
N THR A 20 6.23 -1.45 -6.54
CA THR A 20 6.33 -0.42 -5.50
C THR A 20 5.83 0.95 -5.95
N ILE A 21 6.14 1.38 -7.18
CA ILE A 21 5.67 2.67 -7.71
C ILE A 21 4.13 2.69 -7.83
N LEU A 22 3.54 1.64 -8.38
CA LEU A 22 2.08 1.53 -8.47
C LEU A 22 1.45 1.47 -7.07
N GLY A 23 2.09 0.76 -6.15
CA GLY A 23 1.63 0.68 -4.77
C GLY A 23 1.68 2.04 -4.06
N ALA A 24 2.74 2.81 -4.24
CA ALA A 24 2.86 4.16 -3.71
C ALA A 24 1.76 5.09 -4.21
N TYR A 25 1.39 4.98 -5.49
CA TYR A 25 0.31 5.78 -6.06
C TYR A 25 -1.05 5.44 -5.43
N ILE A 26 -1.36 4.15 -5.27
CA ILE A 26 -2.60 3.68 -4.65
C ILE A 26 -2.67 4.09 -3.19
N VAL A 27 -1.59 3.90 -2.42
CA VAL A 27 -1.56 4.27 -0.99
C VAL A 27 -1.72 5.77 -0.81
N SER A 28 -1.02 6.58 -1.61
CA SER A 28 -1.07 8.05 -1.48
C SER A 28 -2.43 8.62 -1.84
N LEU A 29 -3.10 8.08 -2.87
CA LEU A 29 -4.48 8.42 -3.22
C LEU A 29 -5.44 8.00 -2.09
N SER A 30 -5.29 6.79 -1.57
CA SER A 30 -6.14 6.27 -0.49
C SER A 30 -5.97 7.06 0.80
N GLU A 31 -4.76 7.51 1.15
CA GLU A 31 -4.53 8.38 2.32
C GLU A 31 -5.23 9.74 2.15
N ASN A 32 -5.11 10.37 0.97
CA ASN A 32 -5.73 11.66 0.70
C ASN A 32 -7.26 11.57 0.67
N THR A 33 -7.82 10.63 -0.09
CA THR A 33 -9.27 10.45 -0.19
C THR A 33 -9.86 9.91 1.11
N GLY A 34 -9.16 9.00 1.79
CA GLY A 34 -9.59 8.43 3.06
C GLY A 34 -9.65 9.47 4.18
N MET A 35 -8.66 10.36 4.27
CA MET A 35 -8.73 11.50 5.20
C MET A 35 -9.86 12.45 4.86
N LEU A 36 -10.06 12.76 3.57
CA LEU A 36 -11.07 13.71 3.14
C LEU A 36 -12.47 13.21 3.53
N LEU A 37 -12.76 11.93 3.31
CA LEU A 37 -14.01 11.30 3.77
C LEU A 37 -14.09 11.29 5.29
N LEU A 38 -13.02 10.91 6.00
CA LEU A 38 -13.04 10.81 7.45
C LEU A 38 -13.28 12.18 8.11
N ASN A 39 -12.68 13.24 7.58
CA ASN A 39 -12.91 14.62 8.01
C ASN A 39 -14.37 15.04 7.77
N PHE A 40 -14.95 14.67 6.63
CA PHE A 40 -16.33 15.00 6.28
C PHE A 40 -17.36 14.28 7.15
N TYR A 41 -17.13 13.02 7.51
CA TYR A 41 -18.07 12.21 8.30
C TYR A 41 -17.94 12.36 9.81
N THR A 42 -16.75 12.70 10.33
CA THR A 42 -16.48 12.61 11.78
C THR A 42 -15.95 13.89 12.42
N GLY A 43 -15.59 14.93 11.64
CA GLY A 43 -15.02 16.16 12.18
C GLY A 43 -13.69 15.96 12.92
N LEU A 44 -13.07 14.78 12.79
CA LEU A 44 -11.83 14.43 13.49
C LEU A 44 -10.63 15.15 12.88
N ASP A 45 -9.73 15.58 13.76
CA ASP A 45 -8.46 16.19 13.41
C ASP A 45 -7.60 15.28 12.53
N PHE A 46 -6.83 15.88 11.62
CA PHE A 46 -5.92 15.23 10.68
C PHE A 46 -4.81 14.38 11.35
N SER A 47 -4.76 14.32 12.68
CA SER A 47 -3.87 13.47 13.45
C SER A 47 -4.03 11.97 13.18
N PHE A 48 -5.18 11.51 12.68
CA PHE A 48 -5.41 10.09 12.34
C PHE A 48 -4.91 9.66 10.96
N LYS A 49 -4.19 10.51 10.24
CA LYS A 49 -3.46 10.18 9.00
C LYS A 49 -2.81 8.79 8.97
N PRO A 50 -1.94 8.43 9.93
CA PRO A 50 -1.25 7.15 9.90
C PRO A 50 -2.17 5.94 10.10
N ALA A 51 -3.37 6.10 10.66
CA ALA A 51 -4.32 4.99 10.83
C ALA A 51 -4.76 4.41 9.47
N ILE A 52 -4.88 5.25 8.45
CA ILE A 52 -5.23 4.81 7.08
C ILE A 52 -4.10 3.97 6.49
N ALA A 53 -2.85 4.41 6.63
CA ALA A 53 -1.69 3.64 6.17
C ALA A 53 -1.59 2.29 6.89
N PHE A 54 -1.91 2.23 8.18
CA PHE A 54 -1.97 0.99 8.94
C PHE A 54 -3.06 0.04 8.42
N LEU A 55 -4.25 0.56 8.15
CA LEU A 55 -5.39 -0.22 7.65
C LEU A 55 -5.09 -0.81 6.26
N ILE A 56 -4.40 -0.04 5.41
CA ILE A 56 -3.91 -0.54 4.11
C ILE A 56 -2.95 -1.71 4.30
N ILE A 57 -2.01 -1.64 5.23
CA ILE A 57 -1.09 -2.77 5.53
C ILE A 57 -1.88 -4.00 5.96
N VAL A 58 -2.85 -3.83 6.86
CA VAL A 58 -3.72 -4.94 7.31
C VAL A 58 -4.48 -5.55 6.13
N LEU A 59 -5.09 -4.74 5.27
CA LEU A 59 -5.80 -5.20 4.07
C LEU A 59 -4.87 -5.96 3.12
N VAL A 60 -3.66 -5.46 2.88
CA VAL A 60 -2.68 -6.12 2.01
C VAL A 60 -2.26 -7.47 2.58
N LEU A 61 -1.95 -7.53 3.88
CA LEU A 61 -1.57 -8.78 4.54
C LEU A 61 -2.71 -9.81 4.52
N LEU A 62 -3.96 -9.35 4.62
CA LEU A 62 -5.14 -10.21 4.59
C LEU A 62 -5.46 -10.73 3.17
N LEU A 63 -5.28 -9.90 2.14
CA LEU A 63 -5.57 -10.27 0.76
C LEU A 63 -4.42 -11.06 0.12
N ARG A 64 -3.18 -10.58 0.23
CA ARG A 64 -1.96 -11.25 -0.24
C ARG A 64 -0.70 -10.68 0.42
N PRO A 65 -0.10 -11.38 1.41
CA PRO A 65 1.09 -10.90 2.12
C PRO A 65 2.37 -10.85 1.27
N GLN A 66 2.34 -11.37 0.04
CA GLN A 66 3.45 -11.34 -0.91
C GLN A 66 3.47 -10.09 -1.81
N GLY A 67 2.44 -9.23 -1.75
CA GLY A 67 2.32 -8.08 -2.66
C GLY A 67 2.27 -8.46 -4.14
N LEU A 68 2.30 -7.46 -5.04
CA LEU A 68 2.26 -7.67 -6.49
C LEU A 68 3.54 -8.35 -7.04
N SER A 69 4.60 -8.49 -6.24
CA SER A 69 5.89 -9.08 -6.65
C SER A 69 5.84 -10.59 -6.88
N GLY A 70 4.79 -11.28 -6.39
CA GLY A 70 4.60 -12.72 -6.64
C GLY A 70 4.40 -13.10 -8.11
N ILE A 71 4.15 -12.13 -9.00
CA ILE A 71 3.82 -12.39 -10.41
C ILE A 71 5.09 -12.52 -11.29
N THR A 72 6.20 -11.86 -10.93
CA THR A 72 7.35 -11.72 -11.86
C THR A 72 8.40 -12.83 -11.73
N LEU A 73 8.62 -13.43 -10.55
CA LEU A 73 9.79 -14.31 -10.36
C LEU A 73 9.66 -15.72 -10.96
N ARG A 74 8.47 -16.18 -11.35
CA ARG A 74 8.29 -17.58 -11.77
C ARG A 74 8.42 -17.84 -13.28
N ARG A 75 8.55 -16.81 -14.12
CA ARG A 75 8.60 -16.98 -15.58
C ARG A 75 9.99 -16.99 -16.23
N LEU A 76 11.06 -16.62 -15.52
CA LEU A 76 12.41 -16.53 -16.13
C LEU A 76 13.37 -17.67 -15.74
N ARG A 77 12.88 -18.71 -15.05
CA ARG A 77 13.71 -19.87 -14.66
C ARG A 77 13.38 -21.16 -15.41
N LEU A 78 12.58 -21.08 -16.48
CA LEU A 78 12.21 -22.25 -17.29
C LEU A 78 12.82 -22.24 -18.70
N GLU A 79 13.76 -21.34 -19.00
CA GLU A 79 14.52 -21.34 -20.26
C GLU A 79 16.04 -21.50 -20.05
N ARG A 80 16.44 -22.35 -19.11
CA ARG A 80 17.80 -22.93 -19.07
C ARG A 80 17.75 -24.39 -18.69
#